data_AF-A0A7R9J3S0-F1
#
_entry.id   AF-A0A7R9J3S0-F1
#
_cell.length_a   1.000
_cell.length_b   1.000
_cell.length_c   1.000
_cell.angle_alpha   90.00
_cell.angle_beta   90.00
_cell.angle_gamma   90.00
#
_symmetry.space_group_name_H-M   'P 1'
#
loop_
_entity.id
_entity.type
_entity.pdbx_description
1 polymer ?
#
loop_
_entity_poly.entity_id
_entity_poly.type
_entity_poly.pdbx_seq_one_letter_code
_entity_poly.pdbx_strand_id
1 'polypeptide(L)'
;MANKLKTEQELLSAIQEKIPDFQICLSDLKNPSRDFVFRYYTMVLGEFGADVNSMVLPHPAQKNKFPHIPPETLRLTNIFKLLKVFFARIGEEFSLEDLTDPHPKRTLYLISHLDNFHTFADMRAASINDVKRNVFDRMAKRDQIINMKDNIEEKINQECISKVNRHTTKLQLESQIEMFEDNLEQLMKKKSEIVHVMDSLKSMESTLMEQNEKLLEKENELEKRIEMMKLQIVPSPQTLQENLTQLKAQLQVSVDEVAASKEAQQGKFQLLKKLQLCMEQQSARDNLLSSIINLHHEQSDANLTGMDENFSGGDEIL
;
A
#
# COMPACT_ATOMS: atom_id res chain seq x y z
N MET A 1 0.73 32.61 -92.79
CA MET A 1 1.93 32.00 -93.41
C MET A 1 1.41 31.15 -94.57
N ALA A 2 1.90 31.34 -95.79
CA ALA A 2 1.57 30.43 -96.87
C ALA A 2 2.21 29.07 -96.53
N ASN A 3 1.39 28.03 -96.31
CA ASN A 3 1.88 26.68 -96.08
C ASN A 3 2.59 26.21 -97.35
N LYS A 4 3.92 26.31 -97.37
CA LYS A 4 4.73 25.73 -98.45
C LYS A 4 4.51 24.23 -98.41
N LEU A 5 4.00 23.68 -99.51
CA LEU A 5 3.94 22.23 -99.71
C LEU A 5 5.36 21.66 -99.60
N LYS A 6 5.53 20.73 -98.66
CA LYS A 6 6.78 20.02 -98.46
C LYS A 6 6.99 19.02 -99.60
N THR A 7 8.23 18.86 -100.01
CA THR A 7 8.65 17.80 -100.93
C THR A 7 8.52 16.42 -100.28
N GLU A 8 8.51 15.36 -101.08
CA GLU A 8 8.43 13.99 -100.58
C GLU A 8 9.59 13.66 -99.62
N GLN A 9 10.79 14.20 -99.89
CA GLN A 9 11.96 13.98 -99.04
C GLN A 9 11.84 14.73 -97.70
N GLU A 10 11.35 15.98 -97.72
CA GLU A 10 11.11 16.76 -96.50
C GLU A 10 10.02 16.11 -95.63
N LEU A 11 8.98 15.55 -96.23
CA LEU A 11 7.92 14.83 -95.50
C LEU A 11 8.41 13.50 -94.94
N LEU A 12 9.20 12.74 -95.70
CA LEU A 12 9.78 11.49 -95.22
C LEU A 12 10.58 11.73 -93.93
N SER A 13 11.49 12.71 -93.95
CA SER A 13 12.29 13.06 -92.77
C SER A 13 11.43 13.53 -91.61
N ALA A 14 10.42 14.38 -91.86
CA ALA A 14 9.54 14.89 -90.81
C ALA A 14 8.68 13.79 -90.16
N ILE A 15 8.19 12.84 -90.96
CA ILE A 15 7.42 11.70 -90.45
C ILE A 15 8.32 10.79 -89.61
N GLN A 16 9.53 10.49 -90.05
CA GLN A 16 10.48 9.67 -89.29
C GLN A 16 10.92 10.33 -87.98
N GLU A 17 11.01 11.66 -87.94
CA GLU A 17 11.31 12.41 -86.73
C GLU A 17 10.16 12.34 -85.71
N LYS A 18 8.91 12.52 -86.18
CA LYS A 18 7.73 12.60 -85.32
C LYS A 18 7.19 11.23 -84.91
N ILE A 19 7.29 10.25 -85.81
CA ILE A 19 6.73 8.90 -85.65
C ILE A 19 7.84 7.89 -86.00
N PRO A 20 8.85 7.73 -85.13
CA PRO A 20 10.05 6.94 -85.43
C PRO A 20 9.75 5.45 -85.68
N ASP A 21 8.69 4.93 -85.08
CA ASP A 21 8.27 3.54 -85.23
C ASP A 21 7.50 3.28 -86.55
N PHE A 22 7.14 4.33 -87.30
CA PHE A 22 6.45 4.18 -88.57
C PHE A 22 7.41 3.84 -89.70
N GLN A 23 7.28 2.62 -90.22
CA GLN A 23 8.05 2.18 -91.38
C GLN A 23 7.52 2.84 -92.66
N ILE A 24 8.28 3.82 -93.17
CA ILE A 24 7.97 4.57 -94.39
C ILE A 24 9.21 4.67 -95.29
N CYS A 25 8.99 4.58 -96.60
CA CYS A 25 10.01 4.86 -97.60
C CYS A 25 9.54 5.86 -98.65
N LEU A 26 10.47 6.41 -99.44
CA LEU A 26 10.16 7.44 -100.43
C LEU A 26 9.16 6.97 -101.50
N SER A 27 9.15 5.68 -101.84
CA SER A 27 8.19 5.13 -102.81
C SER A 27 6.75 5.16 -102.29
N ASP A 28 6.53 5.06 -100.98
CA ASP A 28 5.19 5.13 -100.39
C ASP A 28 4.57 6.53 -100.58
N LEU A 29 5.38 7.58 -100.60
CA LEU A 29 4.91 8.95 -100.85
C LEU A 29 4.72 9.22 -102.34
N LYS A 30 5.57 8.65 -103.21
CA LYS A 30 5.47 8.81 -104.67
C LYS A 30 4.30 8.03 -105.26
N ASN A 31 4.05 6.83 -104.75
CA ASN A 31 3.00 5.92 -105.20
C ASN A 31 2.27 5.36 -103.96
N PRO A 32 1.39 6.15 -103.32
CA PRO A 32 0.72 5.73 -102.10
C PRO A 32 -0.17 4.53 -102.36
N SER A 33 0.02 3.48 -101.56
CA SER A 33 -0.90 2.35 -101.53
C SER A 33 -2.00 2.58 -100.50
N ARG A 34 -3.15 1.92 -100.67
CA ARG A 34 -4.25 1.91 -99.69
C ARG A 34 -3.75 1.52 -98.30
N ASP A 35 -2.93 0.47 -98.23
CA ASP A 35 -2.41 -0.04 -96.96
C ASP A 35 -1.48 0.98 -96.28
N PHE A 36 -0.63 1.65 -97.06
CA PHE A 36 0.24 2.72 -96.56
C PHE A 36 -0.58 3.86 -95.94
N VAL A 37 -1.53 4.45 -96.69
CA VAL A 37 -2.30 5.60 -96.18
C VAL A 37 -3.16 5.20 -94.97
N PHE A 38 -3.71 3.99 -94.98
CA PHE A 38 -4.50 3.47 -93.88
C PHE A 38 -3.66 3.31 -92.60
N ARG A 39 -2.46 2.71 -92.70
CA ARG A 39 -1.54 2.57 -91.57
C ARG A 39 -1.05 3.92 -91.06
N TYR A 40 -0.63 4.81 -91.97
CA TYR A 40 -0.15 6.15 -91.63
C TYR A 40 -1.20 6.94 -90.85
N TYR A 41 -2.41 7.09 -91.39
CA TYR A 41 -3.46 7.86 -90.73
C TYR A 41 -3.93 7.24 -89.42
N THR A 42 -3.95 5.91 -89.33
CA THR A 42 -4.29 5.23 -88.07
C THR A 42 -3.25 5.53 -86.99
N MET A 43 -1.96 5.53 -87.35
CA MET A 43 -0.88 5.85 -86.42
C MET A 43 -0.93 7.30 -85.96
N VAL A 44 -1.14 8.25 -86.89
CA VAL A 44 -1.27 9.67 -86.54
C VAL A 44 -2.47 9.91 -85.61
N LEU A 45 -3.61 9.29 -85.86
CA LEU A 45 -4.76 9.40 -84.96
C LEU A 45 -4.42 8.89 -83.54
N GLY A 46 -3.64 7.81 -83.44
CA GLY A 46 -3.13 7.30 -82.18
C GLY A 46 -2.26 8.31 -81.42
N GLU A 47 -1.35 8.99 -82.11
CA GLU A 47 -0.51 10.06 -81.53
C GLU A 47 -1.34 11.21 -80.94
N PHE A 48 -2.47 11.54 -81.57
CA PHE A 48 -3.42 12.53 -81.05
C PHE A 48 -4.41 11.98 -80.00
N GLY A 49 -4.15 10.78 -79.46
CA GLY A 49 -4.91 10.19 -78.37
C GLY A 49 -6.22 9.51 -78.77
N ALA A 50 -6.43 9.24 -80.06
CA ALA A 50 -7.56 8.41 -80.48
C ALA A 50 -7.31 6.94 -80.11
N ASP A 51 -8.34 6.27 -79.60
CA ASP A 51 -8.26 4.84 -79.29
C ASP A 51 -8.26 4.00 -80.58
N VAL A 52 -7.07 3.68 -81.07
CA VAL A 52 -6.85 2.88 -82.29
C VAL A 52 -7.52 1.51 -82.21
N ASN A 53 -7.59 0.91 -81.03
CA ASN A 53 -8.23 -0.39 -80.87
C ASN A 53 -9.73 -0.31 -81.14
N SER A 54 -10.39 0.74 -80.63
CA SER A 54 -11.81 0.98 -80.90
C SER A 54 -12.12 1.29 -82.37
N MET A 55 -11.13 1.75 -83.13
CA MET A 55 -11.27 2.07 -84.56
C MET A 55 -11.09 0.82 -85.43
N VAL A 56 -10.10 -0.02 -85.09
CA VAL A 56 -9.77 -1.23 -85.83
C VAL A 56 -10.75 -2.37 -85.53
N LEU A 57 -11.26 -2.45 -84.30
CA LEU A 57 -12.22 -3.46 -83.87
C LEU A 57 -13.63 -2.86 -83.79
N PRO A 58 -14.58 -3.29 -84.64
CA PRO A 58 -15.94 -2.78 -84.58
C PRO A 58 -16.58 -3.05 -83.21
N HIS A 59 -17.19 -2.02 -82.63
CA HIS A 59 -17.84 -2.10 -81.33
C HIS A 59 -18.97 -3.16 -81.36
N PRO A 60 -19.20 -3.94 -80.29
CA PRO A 60 -20.26 -4.97 -80.27
C PRO A 60 -21.64 -4.43 -80.68
N ALA A 61 -21.98 -3.22 -80.25
CA ALA A 61 -23.23 -2.56 -80.66
C ALA A 61 -23.31 -2.28 -82.17
N GLN A 62 -22.19 -1.99 -82.84
CA GLN A 62 -22.16 -1.82 -84.30
C GLN A 62 -22.35 -3.16 -85.01
N LYS A 63 -21.70 -4.23 -84.52
CA LYS A 63 -21.88 -5.59 -85.06
C LYS A 63 -23.32 -6.06 -84.92
N ASN A 64 -23.96 -5.81 -83.78
CA ASN A 64 -25.36 -6.20 -83.55
C ASN A 64 -26.34 -5.39 -84.42
N LYS A 65 -26.06 -4.10 -84.64
CA LYS A 65 -26.91 -3.22 -85.47
C LYS A 65 -26.72 -3.48 -86.97
N PHE A 66 -25.53 -3.91 -87.38
CA PHE A 66 -25.17 -4.16 -88.77
C PHE A 66 -24.51 -5.55 -88.94
N PRO A 67 -25.25 -6.64 -88.67
CA PRO A 67 -24.67 -8.00 -88.62
C PRO A 67 -24.21 -8.50 -89.99
N HIS A 68 -24.76 -7.95 -91.07
CA HIS A 68 -24.42 -8.34 -92.45
C HIS A 68 -23.26 -7.52 -93.04
N ILE A 69 -22.80 -6.48 -92.36
CA ILE A 69 -21.68 -5.66 -92.86
C ILE A 69 -20.37 -6.34 -92.46
N PRO A 70 -19.45 -6.58 -93.40
CA PRO A 70 -18.14 -7.13 -93.08
C PRO A 70 -17.40 -6.28 -92.04
N PRO A 71 -16.70 -6.89 -91.07
CA PRO A 71 -15.94 -6.15 -90.06
C PRO A 71 -14.94 -5.15 -90.65
N GLU A 72 -14.36 -5.47 -91.81
CA GLU A 72 -13.44 -4.59 -92.53
C GLU A 72 -14.12 -3.30 -93.03
N THR A 73 -15.35 -3.40 -93.54
CA THR A 73 -16.14 -2.24 -93.97
C THR A 73 -16.49 -1.35 -92.78
N LEU A 74 -16.84 -1.95 -91.64
CA LEU A 74 -17.08 -1.21 -90.40
C LEU A 74 -15.82 -0.48 -89.92
N ARG A 75 -14.66 -1.17 -89.93
CA ARG A 75 -13.36 -0.58 -89.60
C ARG A 75 -13.02 0.62 -90.51
N LEU A 76 -13.12 0.44 -91.83
CA LEU A 76 -12.88 1.50 -92.80
C LEU A 76 -13.81 2.70 -92.54
N THR A 77 -15.09 2.44 -92.29
CA THR A 77 -16.08 3.49 -91.99
C THR A 77 -15.74 4.24 -90.70
N ASN A 78 -15.31 3.53 -89.65
CA ASN A 78 -14.93 4.14 -88.38
C ASN A 78 -13.74 5.09 -88.55
N ILE A 79 -12.69 4.64 -89.23
CA ILE A 79 -11.49 5.45 -89.49
C ILE A 79 -11.81 6.63 -90.41
N PHE A 80 -12.54 6.40 -91.51
CA PHE A 80 -12.97 7.47 -92.41
C PHE A 80 -13.75 8.55 -91.67
N LYS A 81 -14.70 8.17 -90.81
CA LYS A 81 -15.51 9.13 -90.05
C LYS A 81 -14.64 9.98 -89.13
N LEU A 82 -13.65 9.38 -88.46
CA LEU A 82 -12.76 10.14 -87.58
C LEU A 82 -11.84 11.07 -88.38
N LEU A 83 -11.23 10.59 -89.46
CA LEU A 83 -10.38 11.41 -90.32
C LEU A 83 -11.15 12.56 -90.94
N LYS A 84 -12.39 12.33 -91.38
CA LYS A 84 -13.23 13.41 -91.92
C LYS A 84 -13.47 14.51 -90.88
N VAL A 85 -13.72 14.15 -89.62
CA VAL A 85 -13.86 15.13 -88.54
C VAL A 85 -12.53 15.82 -88.25
N PHE A 86 -11.43 15.05 -88.20
CA PHE A 86 -10.10 15.57 -87.92
C PHE A 86 -9.65 16.56 -88.98
N PHE A 87 -9.72 16.19 -90.26
CA PHE A 87 -9.32 17.05 -91.37
C PHE A 87 -10.19 18.31 -91.47
N ALA A 88 -11.50 18.19 -91.21
CA ALA A 88 -12.37 19.36 -91.15
C ALA A 88 -11.96 20.36 -90.06
N ARG A 89 -11.36 19.89 -88.95
CA ARG A 89 -10.85 20.77 -87.88
C ARG A 89 -9.56 21.48 -88.24
N ILE A 90 -8.73 20.87 -89.09
CA ILE A 90 -7.51 21.53 -89.60
C ILE A 90 -7.78 22.36 -90.87
N GLY A 91 -9.04 22.46 -91.30
CA GLY A 91 -9.46 23.29 -92.43
C GLY A 91 -9.39 22.59 -93.79
N GLU A 92 -9.32 21.26 -93.80
CA GLU A 92 -9.17 20.46 -95.01
C GLU A 92 -10.36 19.53 -95.25
N GLU A 93 -10.69 19.32 -96.51
CA GLU A 93 -11.67 18.30 -96.88
C GLU A 93 -10.99 16.94 -96.91
N PHE A 94 -11.70 15.88 -96.49
CA PHE A 94 -11.22 14.50 -96.57
C PHE A 94 -12.34 13.60 -97.08
N SER A 95 -12.03 12.84 -98.12
CA SER A 95 -12.94 11.98 -98.86
C SER A 95 -12.64 10.50 -98.58
N LEU A 96 -13.55 9.62 -98.97
CA LEU A 96 -13.32 8.18 -98.84
C LEU A 96 -12.23 7.71 -99.81
N GLU A 97 -12.12 8.37 -100.98
CA GLU A 97 -11.09 8.10 -102.00
C GLU A 97 -9.68 8.31 -101.46
N ASP A 98 -9.48 9.31 -100.59
CA ASP A 98 -8.20 9.57 -99.93
C ASP A 98 -7.69 8.35 -99.10
N LEU A 99 -8.57 7.40 -98.75
CA LEU A 99 -8.22 6.12 -98.13
C LEU A 99 -8.25 4.95 -99.12
N THR A 100 -9.29 4.85 -99.95
CA THR A 100 -9.53 3.65 -100.75
C THR A 100 -8.76 3.63 -102.07
N ASP A 101 -8.50 4.81 -102.64
CA ASP A 101 -7.79 5.02 -103.92
C ASP A 101 -6.90 6.27 -103.84
N PRO A 102 -5.83 6.22 -103.03
CA PRO A 102 -5.02 7.41 -102.75
C PRO A 102 -4.26 7.91 -103.99
N HIS A 103 -4.46 9.18 -104.34
CA HIS A 103 -3.77 9.82 -105.46
C HIS A 103 -2.49 10.54 -104.98
N PRO A 104 -1.31 10.32 -105.61
CA PRO A 104 -0.01 10.83 -105.12
C PRO A 104 0.00 12.31 -104.68
N LYS A 105 -0.40 13.23 -105.58
CA LYS A 105 -0.44 14.67 -105.29
C LYS A 105 -1.35 15.04 -104.12
N ARG A 106 -2.48 14.35 -104.02
CA ARG A 106 -3.53 14.62 -103.02
C ARG A 106 -3.11 14.08 -101.65
N THR A 107 -2.59 12.86 -101.61
CA THR A 107 -2.01 12.26 -100.41
C THR A 107 -0.85 13.11 -99.88
N LEU A 108 0.06 13.54 -100.74
CA LEU A 108 1.17 14.42 -100.36
C LEU A 108 0.68 15.73 -99.74
N TYR A 109 -0.34 16.34 -100.36
CA TYR A 109 -0.96 17.56 -99.87
C TYR A 109 -1.57 17.38 -98.47
N LEU A 110 -2.34 16.31 -98.26
CA LEU A 110 -2.98 16.02 -96.98
C LEU A 110 -1.97 15.71 -95.87
N ILE A 111 -0.96 14.89 -96.18
CA ILE A 111 0.13 14.57 -95.25
C ILE A 111 0.92 15.84 -94.90
N SER A 112 1.17 16.74 -95.85
CA SER A 112 1.84 18.01 -95.56
C SER A 112 1.03 18.92 -94.64
N HIS A 113 -0.30 18.95 -94.77
CA HIS A 113 -1.15 19.72 -93.86
C HIS A 113 -1.18 19.11 -92.47
N LEU A 114 -1.23 17.78 -92.39
CA LEU A 114 -1.19 17.04 -91.14
C LEU A 114 0.13 17.25 -90.40
N ASP A 115 1.25 17.23 -91.13
CA ASP A 115 2.57 17.49 -90.56
C ASP A 115 2.69 18.92 -90.01
N ASN A 116 2.18 19.92 -90.74
CA ASN A 116 2.12 21.30 -90.26
C ASN A 116 1.26 21.42 -88.99
N PHE A 117 0.12 20.72 -88.95
CA PHE A 117 -0.72 20.65 -87.77
C PHE A 117 0.00 19.99 -86.58
N HIS A 118 0.76 18.92 -86.83
CA HIS A 118 1.57 18.26 -85.80
C HIS A 118 2.60 19.22 -85.21
N THR A 119 3.34 19.96 -86.05
CA THR A 119 4.28 20.99 -85.58
C THR A 119 3.57 22.06 -84.73
N PHE A 120 2.39 22.50 -85.16
CA PHE A 120 1.58 23.44 -84.38
C PHE A 120 1.15 22.86 -83.04
N ALA A 121 0.72 21.60 -83.02
CA ALA A 121 0.32 20.89 -81.80
C ALA A 121 1.50 20.75 -80.83
N ASP A 122 2.70 20.40 -81.33
CA ASP A 122 3.92 20.31 -80.53
C ASP A 122 4.28 21.66 -79.90
N MET A 123 4.23 22.74 -80.68
CA MET A 123 4.45 24.10 -80.16
C MET A 123 3.44 24.49 -79.09
N ARG A 124 2.17 24.12 -79.28
CA ARG A 124 1.11 24.38 -78.29
C ARG A 124 1.28 23.51 -77.04
N ALA A 125 1.64 22.25 -77.19
CA ALA A 125 1.95 21.36 -76.08
C ALA A 125 3.16 21.90 -75.27
N ALA A 126 4.19 22.37 -75.95
CA ALA A 126 5.33 23.01 -75.30
C ALA A 126 4.91 24.27 -74.51
N SER A 127 3.99 25.08 -75.05
CA SER A 127 3.51 26.29 -74.37
C SER A 127 2.74 26.03 -73.08
N ILE A 128 2.17 24.83 -72.91
CA ILE A 128 1.44 24.43 -71.69
C ILE A 128 2.30 23.62 -70.72
N ASN A 129 3.56 23.33 -71.04
CA ASN A 129 4.43 22.52 -70.18
C ASN A 129 4.65 23.14 -68.80
N ASP A 130 4.78 24.46 -68.71
CA ASP A 130 4.92 25.14 -67.42
C ASP A 130 3.63 25.05 -66.59
N VAL A 131 2.46 25.12 -67.23
CA VAL A 131 1.17 24.89 -66.56
C VAL A 131 1.08 23.44 -66.07
N LYS A 132 1.47 22.47 -66.90
CA LYS A 132 1.50 21.04 -66.55
C LYS A 132 2.45 20.78 -65.37
N ARG A 133 3.65 21.36 -65.38
CA ARG A 133 4.61 21.29 -64.26
C ARG A 133 4.01 21.86 -62.99
N ASN A 134 3.43 23.07 -63.06
CA ASN A 134 2.77 23.71 -61.93
C ASN A 134 1.63 22.86 -61.33
N VAL A 135 0.84 22.18 -62.19
CA VAL A 135 -0.22 21.27 -61.73
C VAL A 135 0.38 20.09 -60.99
N PHE A 136 1.41 19.44 -61.54
CA PHE A 136 2.07 18.31 -60.86
C PHE A 136 2.73 18.72 -59.54
N ASP A 137 3.40 19.87 -59.49
CA ASP A 137 4.01 20.39 -58.26
C ASP A 137 2.94 20.65 -57.19
N ARG A 138 1.77 21.17 -57.58
CA ARG A 138 0.64 21.37 -56.66
C ARG A 138 0.03 20.05 -56.20
N MET A 139 -0.07 19.05 -57.08
CA MET A 139 -0.52 17.70 -56.71
C MET A 139 0.44 17.06 -55.70
N ALA A 140 1.76 17.15 -55.94
CA ALA A 140 2.76 16.63 -55.03
C ALA A 140 2.71 17.33 -53.65
N LYS A 141 2.55 18.66 -53.63
CA LYS A 141 2.37 19.42 -52.38
C LYS A 141 1.10 19.02 -51.63
N ARG A 142 -0.01 18.83 -52.35
CA ARG A 142 -1.26 18.34 -51.74
C ARG A 142 -1.03 16.99 -51.08
N ASP A 143 -0.38 16.05 -51.77
CA ASP A 143 -0.15 14.71 -51.26
C ASP A 143 0.78 14.72 -50.04
N GLN A 144 1.80 15.59 -50.03
CA GLN A 144 2.64 15.84 -48.85
C GLN A 144 1.82 16.36 -47.66
N ILE A 145 0.91 17.32 -47.88
CA ILE A 145 0.07 17.89 -46.82
C ILE A 145 -0.88 16.83 -46.26
N ILE A 146 -1.48 15.99 -47.12
CA ILE A 146 -2.33 14.87 -46.69
C ILE A 146 -1.53 13.91 -45.79
N ASN A 147 -0.34 13.49 -46.22
CA ASN A 147 0.52 12.63 -45.41
C ASN A 147 0.93 13.28 -44.07
N MET A 148 1.20 14.58 -44.05
CA MET A 148 1.51 15.31 -42.81
C MET A 148 0.30 15.36 -41.86
N LYS A 149 -0.91 15.58 -42.40
CA LYS A 149 -2.16 15.57 -41.64
C LYS A 149 -2.35 14.21 -40.97
N ASP A 150 -2.24 13.13 -41.74
CA ASP A 150 -2.46 11.77 -41.25
C ASP A 150 -1.46 11.41 -40.14
N ASN A 151 -0.18 11.78 -40.30
CA ASN A 151 0.85 11.62 -39.28
C ASN A 151 0.55 12.40 -37.99
N ILE A 152 0.00 13.62 -38.11
CA ILE A 152 -0.37 14.43 -36.94
C ILE A 152 -1.58 13.81 -36.23
N GLU A 153 -2.58 13.35 -36.98
CA GLU A 153 -3.75 12.66 -36.41
C GLU A 153 -3.35 11.39 -35.66
N GLU A 154 -2.41 10.61 -36.20
CA GLU A 154 -1.86 9.44 -35.50
C GLU A 154 -1.15 9.82 -34.20
N LYS A 155 -0.30 10.85 -34.22
CA LYS A 155 0.38 11.35 -33.01
C LYS A 155 -0.60 11.83 -31.93
N ILE A 156 -1.65 12.54 -32.34
CA ILE A 156 -2.71 13.00 -31.42
C ILE A 156 -3.40 11.78 -30.77
N ASN A 157 -3.72 10.76 -31.57
CA ASN A 157 -4.35 9.55 -31.07
C ASN A 157 -3.46 8.79 -30.08
N GLN A 158 -2.17 8.63 -30.41
CA GLN A 158 -1.19 7.99 -29.51
C GLN A 158 -1.06 8.75 -28.19
N GLU A 159 -1.00 10.08 -28.24
CA GLU A 159 -0.92 10.92 -27.03
C GLU A 159 -2.20 10.85 -26.20
N CYS A 160 -3.37 10.77 -26.84
CA CYS A 160 -4.65 10.56 -26.16
C CYS A 160 -4.68 9.23 -25.41
N ILE A 161 -4.28 8.14 -26.06
CA ILE A 161 -4.18 6.81 -25.44
C ILE A 161 -3.19 6.84 -24.26
N SER A 162 -2.02 7.45 -24.45
CA SER A 162 -1.01 7.61 -23.39
C SER A 162 -1.57 8.35 -22.17
N LYS A 163 -2.31 9.46 -22.39
CA LYS A 163 -2.95 10.22 -21.31
C LYS A 163 -3.97 9.39 -20.53
N VAL A 164 -4.82 8.63 -21.24
CA VAL A 164 -5.80 7.73 -20.60
C VAL A 164 -5.07 6.70 -19.74
N ASN A 165 -4.05 6.03 -20.28
CA ASN A 165 -3.28 5.03 -19.53
C ASN A 165 -2.60 5.61 -18.27
N ARG A 166 -2.00 6.81 -18.39
CA ARG A 166 -1.40 7.51 -17.25
C ARG A 166 -2.44 7.87 -16.20
N HIS A 167 -3.63 8.31 -16.62
CA HIS A 167 -4.73 8.61 -15.70
C HIS A 167 -5.23 7.36 -14.98
N THR A 168 -5.44 6.25 -15.69
CA THR A 168 -5.83 4.98 -15.08
C THR A 168 -4.77 4.49 -14.09
N THR A 169 -3.48 4.57 -14.44
CA THR A 169 -2.37 4.20 -13.55
C THR A 169 -2.37 5.06 -12.29
N LYS A 170 -2.60 6.37 -12.44
CA LYS A 170 -2.72 7.29 -11.31
C LYS A 170 -3.83 6.87 -10.35
N LEU A 171 -5.03 6.58 -10.85
CA LEU A 171 -6.16 6.14 -10.03
C LEU A 171 -5.86 4.83 -9.28
N GLN A 172 -5.16 3.88 -9.92
CA GLN A 172 -4.74 2.64 -9.27
C GLN A 172 -3.75 2.89 -8.14
N LEU A 173 -2.81 3.82 -8.31
CA LEU A 173 -1.86 4.19 -7.26
C LEU A 173 -2.55 4.94 -6.11
N GLU A 174 -3.49 5.83 -6.40
CA GLU A 174 -4.28 6.52 -5.37
C GLU A 174 -5.07 5.52 -4.52
N SER A 175 -5.71 4.52 -5.15
CA SER A 175 -6.39 3.45 -4.43
C SER A 175 -5.45 2.59 -3.57
N GLN A 176 -4.24 2.30 -4.05
CA GLN A 176 -3.23 1.57 -3.26
C GLN A 176 -2.76 2.38 -2.06
N ILE A 177 -2.59 3.70 -2.21
CA ILE A 177 -2.21 4.60 -1.10
C ILE A 177 -3.29 4.55 -0.02
N GLU A 178 -4.56 4.71 -0.39
CA GLU A 178 -5.70 4.65 0.54
C GLU A 178 -5.73 3.31 1.31
N MET A 179 -5.53 2.19 0.60
CA MET A 179 -5.43 0.88 1.25
C MET A 179 -4.25 0.77 2.23
N PHE A 180 -3.10 1.37 1.92
CA PHE A 180 -1.96 1.35 2.83
C PHE A 180 -2.16 2.25 4.04
N GLU A 181 -2.81 3.40 3.87
CA GLU A 181 -3.19 4.30 4.96
C GLU A 181 -4.13 3.60 5.96
N ASP A 182 -5.17 2.92 5.46
CA ASP A 182 -6.09 2.12 6.28
C ASP A 182 -5.36 1.02 7.06
N ASN A 183 -4.47 0.28 6.39
CA ASN A 183 -3.67 -0.77 7.03
C ASN A 183 -2.74 -0.21 8.11
N LEU A 184 -2.15 0.95 7.86
CA LEU A 184 -1.28 1.63 8.81
C LEU A 184 -2.07 2.09 10.05
N GLU A 185 -3.28 2.62 9.86
CA GLU A 185 -4.17 2.98 10.97
C GLU A 185 -4.55 1.75 11.82
N GLN A 186 -4.90 0.62 11.18
CA GLN A 186 -5.18 -0.63 11.87
C GLN A 186 -3.97 -1.15 12.66
N LEU A 187 -2.77 -1.07 12.08
CA LEU A 187 -1.53 -1.45 12.77
C LEU A 187 -1.22 -0.53 13.95
N MET A 188 -1.48 0.77 13.84
CA MET A 188 -1.32 1.70 14.96
C MET A 188 -2.29 1.40 16.11
N LYS A 189 -3.55 1.06 15.80
CA LYS A 189 -4.54 0.61 16.81
C LYS A 189 -4.06 -0.67 17.51
N LYS A 190 -3.64 -1.69 16.77
CA LYS A 190 -3.08 -2.92 17.36
C LYS A 190 -1.85 -2.65 18.21
N LYS A 191 -0.97 -1.74 17.77
CA LYS A 191 0.20 -1.34 18.55
C LYS A 191 -0.19 -0.71 19.88
N SER A 192 -1.19 0.18 19.91
CA SER A 192 -1.63 0.82 21.16
C SER A 192 -2.26 -0.20 22.11
N GLU A 193 -3.04 -1.15 21.60
CA GLU A 193 -3.60 -2.27 22.38
C GLU A 193 -2.50 -3.11 23.01
N ILE A 194 -1.46 -3.49 22.23
CA ILE A 194 -0.32 -4.25 22.74
C ILE A 194 0.43 -3.48 23.82
N VAL A 195 0.66 -2.16 23.63
CA VAL A 195 1.31 -1.32 24.64
C VAL A 195 0.50 -1.30 25.94
N HIS A 196 -0.82 -1.14 25.85
CA HIS A 196 -1.70 -1.17 27.02
C HIS A 196 -1.64 -2.52 27.76
N VAL A 197 -1.68 -3.63 27.02
CA VAL A 197 -1.54 -4.98 27.62
C VAL A 197 -0.17 -5.14 28.27
N MET A 198 0.90 -4.67 27.63
CA MET A 198 2.26 -4.74 28.18
C MET A 198 2.40 -3.94 29.47
N ASP A 199 1.82 -2.74 29.55
CA ASP A 199 1.84 -1.91 30.75
C ASP A 199 1.03 -2.54 31.89
N SER A 200 -0.12 -3.15 31.58
CA SER A 200 -0.91 -3.91 32.55
C SER A 200 -0.14 -5.12 33.09
N LEU A 201 0.55 -5.88 32.23
CA LEU A 201 1.37 -7.02 32.63
C LEU A 201 2.54 -6.58 33.53
N LYS A 202 3.22 -5.48 33.19
CA LYS A 202 4.30 -4.92 34.04
C LYS A 202 3.80 -4.50 35.41
N SER A 203 2.61 -3.89 35.49
CA SER A 203 1.99 -3.53 36.77
C SER A 203 1.65 -4.77 37.60
N MET A 204 1.13 -5.82 36.96
CA MET A 204 0.84 -7.10 37.61
C MET A 204 2.13 -7.80 38.09
N GLU A 205 3.18 -7.79 37.27
CA GLU A 205 4.51 -8.31 37.62
C GLU A 205 5.08 -7.60 38.86
N SER A 206 5.04 -6.26 38.88
CA SER A 206 5.47 -5.47 40.05
C SER A 206 4.69 -5.83 41.31
N THR A 207 3.36 -5.98 41.19
CA THR A 207 2.50 -6.36 42.32
C THR A 207 2.84 -7.77 42.84
N LEU A 208 3.08 -8.72 41.94
CA LEU A 208 3.49 -10.08 42.30
C LEU A 208 4.88 -10.10 42.95
N MET A 209 5.83 -9.30 42.46
CA MET A 209 7.14 -9.15 43.09
C MET A 209 7.01 -8.64 44.53
N GLU A 210 6.23 -7.57 44.77
CA GLU A 210 5.98 -7.06 46.13
C GLU A 210 5.31 -8.11 47.04
N GLN A 211 4.37 -8.88 46.51
CA GLN A 211 3.72 -9.96 47.25
C GLN A 211 4.71 -11.07 47.60
N ASN A 212 5.58 -11.44 46.66
CA ASN A 212 6.60 -12.45 46.88
C ASN A 212 7.62 -12.00 47.92
N GLU A 213 8.05 -10.74 47.89
CA GLU A 213 8.94 -10.15 48.89
C GLU A 213 8.30 -10.20 50.30
N LYS A 214 7.02 -9.82 50.42
CA LYS A 214 6.26 -9.94 51.69
C LYS A 214 6.13 -11.38 52.18
N LEU A 215 5.96 -12.34 51.27
CA LEU A 215 5.89 -13.76 51.62
C LEU A 215 7.24 -14.27 52.10
N LEU A 216 8.34 -13.87 51.44
CA LEU A 216 9.70 -14.20 51.84
C LEU A 216 10.04 -13.61 53.22
N GLU A 217 9.62 -12.38 53.50
CA GLU A 217 9.75 -11.78 54.84
C GLU A 217 9.00 -12.58 55.90
N LYS A 218 7.75 -12.97 55.62
CA LYS A 218 6.95 -13.81 56.52
C LYS A 218 7.55 -15.20 56.73
N GLU A 219 8.06 -15.82 55.66
CA GLU A 219 8.76 -17.10 55.73
C GLU A 219 9.96 -16.99 56.68
N ASN A 220 10.81 -15.98 56.49
CA ASN A 220 11.94 -15.70 57.38
C ASN A 220 11.50 -15.43 58.84
N GLU A 221 10.39 -14.72 59.05
CA GLU A 221 9.85 -14.47 60.39
C GLU A 221 9.40 -15.78 61.05
N LEU A 222 8.68 -16.63 60.30
CA LEU A 222 8.23 -17.94 60.76
C LEU A 222 9.42 -18.87 61.05
N GLU A 223 10.45 -18.89 60.21
CA GLU A 223 11.68 -19.65 60.46
C GLU A 223 12.37 -19.21 61.75
N LYS A 224 12.54 -17.90 61.96
CA LYS A 224 13.08 -17.35 63.22
C LYS A 224 12.24 -17.78 64.42
N ARG A 225 10.91 -17.78 64.26
CA ARG A 225 9.99 -18.16 65.33
C ARG A 225 10.04 -19.66 65.62
N ILE A 226 10.15 -20.50 64.60
CA ILE A 226 10.40 -21.95 64.74
C ILE A 226 11.72 -22.16 65.48
N GLU A 227 12.78 -21.44 65.11
CA GLU A 227 14.09 -21.58 65.76
C GLU A 227 14.04 -21.13 67.23
N MET A 228 13.34 -20.03 67.53
CA MET A 228 13.05 -19.63 68.91
C MET A 228 12.25 -20.69 69.67
N MET A 229 11.22 -21.28 69.06
CA MET A 229 10.44 -22.35 69.70
C MET A 229 11.29 -23.60 69.93
N LYS A 230 12.17 -23.99 69.01
CA LYS A 230 13.13 -25.08 69.21
C LYS A 230 14.06 -24.81 70.39
N LEU A 231 14.49 -23.56 70.61
CA LEU A 231 15.27 -23.16 71.78
C LEU A 231 14.46 -23.19 73.09
N GLN A 232 13.15 -22.98 73.02
CA GLN A 232 12.24 -23.09 74.17
C GLN A 232 11.81 -24.52 74.48
N ILE A 233 11.96 -25.45 73.53
CA ILE A 233 11.81 -26.88 73.79
C ILE A 233 13.04 -27.32 74.59
N VAL A 234 12.79 -27.75 75.83
CA VAL A 234 13.80 -28.16 76.81
C VAL A 234 14.78 -29.17 76.19
N PRO A 235 16.10 -28.92 76.24
CA PRO A 235 17.10 -29.74 75.53
C PRO A 235 17.26 -31.17 76.06
N SER A 236 16.70 -31.51 77.23
CA SER A 236 16.62 -32.89 77.71
C SER A 236 15.53 -33.04 78.80
N PRO A 237 14.62 -34.02 78.69
CA PRO A 237 13.67 -34.38 79.74
C PRO A 237 14.31 -34.73 81.10
N GLN A 238 15.61 -35.05 81.11
CA GLN A 238 16.33 -35.46 82.33
C GLN A 238 16.51 -34.31 83.33
N THR A 239 16.81 -33.09 82.87
CA THR A 239 17.01 -31.93 83.76
C THR A 239 15.72 -31.47 84.44
N LEU A 240 14.58 -31.70 83.79
CA LEU A 240 13.27 -31.38 84.36
C LEU A 240 12.86 -32.39 85.45
N GLN A 241 13.34 -33.63 85.35
CA GLN A 241 13.10 -34.67 86.34
C GLN A 241 13.91 -34.41 87.62
N GLU A 242 15.19 -34.02 87.49
CA GLU A 242 16.07 -33.69 88.61
C GLU A 242 15.55 -32.52 89.46
N ASN A 243 15.15 -31.41 88.81
CA ASN A 243 14.60 -30.23 89.49
C ASN A 243 13.29 -30.54 90.25
N LEU A 244 12.45 -31.45 89.73
CA LEU A 244 11.21 -31.85 90.38
C LEU A 244 11.46 -32.70 91.64
N THR A 245 12.49 -33.55 91.62
CA THR A 245 12.96 -34.26 92.83
C THR A 245 13.50 -33.30 93.88
N GLN A 246 14.25 -32.26 93.47
CA GLN A 246 14.86 -31.31 94.38
C GLN A 246 13.82 -30.41 95.07
N LEU A 247 12.78 -29.97 94.33
CA LEU A 247 11.69 -29.18 94.90
C LEU A 247 10.81 -29.99 95.87
N LYS A 248 10.57 -31.28 95.58
CA LYS A 248 9.84 -32.17 96.50
C LYS A 248 10.59 -32.38 97.82
N ALA A 249 11.92 -32.46 97.77
CA ALA A 249 12.73 -32.57 98.98
C ALA A 249 12.68 -31.28 99.84
N GLN A 250 12.71 -30.09 99.21
CA GLN A 250 12.59 -28.82 99.93
C GLN A 250 11.20 -28.60 100.57
N LEU A 251 10.14 -29.05 99.90
CA LEU A 251 8.78 -28.95 100.46
C LEU A 251 8.60 -29.84 101.70
N GLN A 252 9.20 -31.03 101.72
CA GLN A 252 9.12 -31.95 102.86
C GLN A 252 9.81 -31.37 104.11
N VAL A 253 10.97 -30.74 103.95
CA VAL A 253 11.71 -30.10 105.05
C VAL A 253 10.89 -28.96 105.67
N SER A 254 10.21 -28.15 104.86
CA SER A 254 9.41 -27.02 105.37
C SER A 254 8.13 -27.48 106.10
N VAL A 255 7.55 -28.63 105.72
CA VAL A 255 6.39 -29.21 106.42
C VAL A 255 6.77 -29.71 107.81
N ASP A 256 7.95 -30.31 107.97
CA ASP A 256 8.43 -30.83 109.26
C ASP A 256 8.80 -29.69 110.24
N GLU A 257 9.31 -28.55 109.75
CA GLU A 257 9.57 -27.35 110.57
C GLU A 257 8.28 -26.69 111.11
N VAL A 258 7.21 -26.68 110.31
CA VAL A 258 5.90 -26.13 110.74
C VAL A 258 5.24 -27.02 111.80
N ALA A 259 5.45 -28.34 111.76
CA ALA A 259 4.95 -29.26 112.77
C ALA A 259 5.63 -29.05 114.15
N ALA A 260 6.96 -28.87 114.16
CA ALA A 260 7.73 -28.63 115.39
C ALA A 260 7.40 -27.29 116.07
N SER A 261 7.12 -26.24 115.29
CA SER A 261 6.75 -24.91 115.82
C SER A 261 5.37 -24.92 116.52
N LYS A 262 4.45 -25.79 116.09
CA LYS A 262 3.09 -25.89 116.64
C LYS A 262 3.06 -26.60 118.01
N GLU A 263 3.92 -27.59 118.25
CA GLU A 263 4.04 -28.26 119.57
C GLU A 263 4.62 -27.33 120.65
N ALA A 264 5.61 -26.50 120.30
CA ALA A 264 6.22 -25.55 121.24
C ALA A 264 5.23 -24.47 121.73
N GLN A 265 4.27 -24.08 120.89
CA GLN A 265 3.23 -23.10 121.26
C GLN A 265 2.17 -23.67 122.22
N GLN A 266 1.87 -24.97 122.13
CA GLN A 266 0.85 -25.62 122.94
C GLN A 266 1.32 -25.85 124.39
N GLY A 267 2.63 -26.08 124.60
CA GLY A 267 3.24 -26.17 125.94
C GLY A 267 3.22 -24.84 126.72
N LYS A 268 3.41 -23.71 126.03
CA LYS A 268 3.41 -22.37 126.65
C LYS A 268 2.02 -21.95 127.16
N PHE A 269 0.95 -22.43 126.51
CA PHE A 269 -0.44 -22.14 126.89
C PHE A 269 -0.86 -22.85 128.19
N GLN A 270 -0.41 -24.09 128.43
CA GLN A 270 -0.77 -24.83 129.64
C GLN A 270 -0.07 -24.28 130.90
N LEU A 271 1.12 -23.69 130.75
CA LEU A 271 1.88 -23.10 131.87
C LEU A 271 1.22 -21.81 132.39
N LEU A 272 0.75 -20.94 131.48
CA LEU A 272 0.05 -19.70 131.82
C LEU A 272 -1.27 -19.96 132.58
N LYS A 273 -1.99 -21.03 132.23
CA LYS A 273 -3.23 -21.41 132.90
C LYS A 273 -3.03 -21.87 134.36
N LYS A 274 -1.88 -22.48 134.68
CA LYS A 274 -1.53 -22.85 136.07
C LYS A 274 -1.11 -21.64 136.92
N LEU A 275 -0.45 -20.65 136.30
CA LEU A 275 0.00 -19.44 137.00
C LEU A 275 -1.18 -18.58 137.47
N GLN A 276 -2.23 -18.47 136.64
CA GLN A 276 -3.42 -17.68 136.94
C GLN A 276 -4.22 -18.24 138.13
N LEU A 277 -4.32 -19.57 138.25
CA LEU A 277 -5.02 -20.22 139.37
C LEU A 277 -4.31 -20.03 140.71
N CYS A 278 -2.97 -19.90 140.69
CA CYS A 278 -2.16 -19.68 141.89
C CYS A 278 -2.29 -18.23 142.39
N MET A 279 -2.45 -17.26 141.48
CA MET A 279 -2.68 -15.86 141.85
C MET A 279 -4.06 -15.63 142.48
N GLU A 280 -5.09 -16.33 142.02
CA GLU A 280 -6.44 -16.26 142.61
C GLU A 280 -6.48 -16.80 144.05
N GLN A 281 -5.72 -17.88 144.34
CA GLN A 281 -5.57 -18.41 145.70
C GLN A 281 -4.79 -17.47 146.63
N GLN A 282 -3.80 -16.74 146.10
CA GLN A 282 -3.04 -15.75 146.85
C GLN A 282 -3.93 -14.56 147.26
N SER A 283 -4.73 -14.04 146.31
CA SER A 283 -5.65 -12.93 146.56
C SER A 283 -6.74 -13.26 147.59
N ALA A 284 -7.26 -14.50 147.59
CA ALA A 284 -8.20 -14.95 148.60
C ALA A 284 -7.58 -15.02 150.01
N ARG A 285 -6.29 -15.32 150.11
CA ARG A 285 -5.54 -15.43 151.37
C ARG A 285 -5.17 -14.06 151.94
N ASP A 286 -4.83 -13.11 151.06
CA ASP A 286 -4.56 -11.71 151.44
C ASP A 286 -5.82 -11.02 151.96
N ASN A 287 -6.99 -11.27 151.35
CA ASN A 287 -8.28 -10.76 151.86
C ASN A 287 -8.63 -11.32 153.24
N LEU A 288 -8.30 -12.59 153.52
CA LEU A 288 -8.51 -13.19 154.84
C LEU A 288 -7.58 -12.59 155.90
N LEU A 289 -6.32 -12.33 155.54
CA LEU A 289 -5.33 -11.64 156.40
C LEU A 289 -5.76 -10.20 156.69
N SER A 290 -6.28 -9.46 155.71
CA SER A 290 -6.83 -8.12 155.94
C SER A 290 -8.05 -8.12 156.86
N SER A 291 -8.94 -9.13 156.79
CA SER A 291 -10.05 -9.26 157.74
C SER A 291 -9.58 -9.61 159.16
N ILE A 292 -8.52 -10.41 159.34
CA ILE A 292 -7.96 -10.73 160.66
C ILE A 292 -7.25 -9.52 161.28
N ILE A 293 -6.54 -8.72 160.48
CA ILE A 293 -5.86 -7.50 160.95
C ILE A 293 -6.90 -6.45 161.40
N ASN A 294 -8.00 -6.29 160.66
CA ASN A 294 -9.06 -5.35 161.03
C ASN A 294 -9.82 -5.78 162.30
N LEU A 295 -10.02 -7.08 162.53
CA LEU A 295 -10.61 -7.61 163.77
C LEU A 295 -9.66 -7.49 164.99
N HIS A 296 -8.35 -7.43 164.77
CA HIS A 296 -7.37 -7.28 165.86
C HIS A 296 -7.16 -5.81 166.29
N HIS A 297 -7.47 -4.85 165.42
CA HIS A 297 -7.43 -3.42 165.76
C HIS A 297 -8.65 -2.92 166.54
N GLU A 298 -9.80 -3.60 166.45
CA GLU A 298 -10.99 -3.26 167.24
C GLU A 298 -11.01 -3.89 168.66
N GLN A 299 -10.05 -4.77 169.01
CA GLN A 299 -9.93 -5.38 170.34
C GLN A 299 -8.79 -4.81 171.22
N SER A 300 -8.04 -3.83 170.73
CA SER A 300 -6.86 -3.28 171.43
C SER A 300 -6.97 -1.78 171.73
N ASP A 301 -8.14 -1.33 172.15
CA ASP A 301 -8.26 -0.18 173.05
C ASP A 301 -8.15 -0.70 174.50
N ALA A 302 -7.32 -0.04 175.32
CA ALA A 302 -7.08 -0.25 176.76
C ALA A 302 -5.92 -1.16 177.20
N ASN A 303 -4.66 -0.71 176.99
CA ASN A 303 -3.61 -0.83 178.03
C ASN A 303 -2.34 -0.01 177.66
N LEU A 304 -2.11 1.05 178.45
CA LEU A 304 -0.84 1.56 178.95
C LEU A 304 0.30 1.98 177.97
N THR A 305 0.49 3.30 177.91
CA THR A 305 1.73 4.08 178.13
C THR A 305 2.98 3.82 177.27
N GLY A 306 3.44 4.91 176.64
CA GLY A 306 4.78 5.42 176.89
C GLY A 306 5.75 5.44 175.71
N MET A 307 6.30 6.65 175.49
CA MET A 307 7.62 6.96 174.95
C MET A 307 7.87 6.96 173.43
N ASP A 308 8.25 8.16 172.99
CA ASP A 308 9.52 8.51 172.32
C ASP A 308 9.77 7.88 170.93
N GLU A 309 9.79 8.71 169.89
CA GLU A 309 10.99 9.42 169.37
C GLU A 309 11.62 8.66 168.19
N ASN A 310 11.54 9.31 167.02
CA ASN A 310 12.73 9.76 166.28
C ASN A 310 13.47 8.74 165.37
N PHE A 311 14.17 9.32 164.39
CA PHE A 311 15.13 8.74 163.42
C PHE A 311 14.56 8.03 162.17
N SER A 312 14.64 8.65 160.99
CA SER A 312 15.79 8.76 160.05
C SER A 312 16.14 7.40 159.43
N GLY A 313 16.25 7.24 158.12
CA GLY A 313 17.25 7.91 157.29
C GLY A 313 18.16 6.84 156.67
N GLY A 314 18.71 7.13 155.49
CA GLY A 314 19.74 6.33 154.81
C GLY A 314 19.21 5.18 153.95
N ASP A 315 19.88 4.78 152.89
CA ASP A 315 20.93 5.40 152.09
C ASP A 315 21.00 4.56 150.81
N GLU A 316 21.10 5.26 149.69
CA GLU A 316 22.16 5.12 148.69
C GLU A 316 23.14 3.92 148.85
N ILE A 317 23.32 3.12 147.80
CA ILE A 317 24.54 3.09 146.95
C ILE A 317 24.60 1.80 146.09
N LEU A 318 24.85 2.03 144.79
CA LEU A 318 25.24 1.15 143.66
C LEU A 318 24.14 0.37 142.92
#